data_AF-A0A2N6ADJ1-F1
#
_entry.id   AF-A0A2N6ADJ1-F1
#
_cell.length_a   1.000
_cell.length_b   1.000
_cell.length_c   1.000
_cell.angle_alpha   90.00
_cell.angle_beta   90.00
_cell.angle_gamma   90.00
#
_symmetry.space_group_name_H-M   'P 1'
#
loop_
_entity.id
_entity.type
_entity.pdbx_description
1 polymer ?
#
loop_
_entity_poly.entity_id
_entity_poly.type
_entity_poly.pdbx_seq_one_letter_code
_entity_poly.pdbx_strand_id
1 'polypeptide(L)'
;MQTSLAYCIDNQSRGAVRMKIKIFGPLLTAAVCLVLLAAGCTEKTPDENPAEDISPYNGIEAYDFSLDTYEGQTHKLSDYRGKVVILNFWYST
;
A
#
# COMPACT_ATOMS: atom_id res chain seq x y z
N MET A 1 10.27 -23.71 -59.12
CA MET A 1 9.88 -23.44 -57.72
C MET A 1 8.82 -24.46 -57.33
N GLN A 2 8.98 -25.00 -56.13
CA GLN A 2 8.40 -26.24 -55.59
C GLN A 2 6.96 -26.59 -55.98
N THR A 3 6.85 -27.81 -56.52
CA THR A 3 5.74 -28.74 -56.40
C THR A 3 5.37 -28.97 -54.94
N SER A 4 4.08 -29.15 -54.62
CA SER A 4 3.59 -30.38 -54.00
C SER A 4 2.21 -30.22 -53.35
N LEU A 5 1.29 -31.04 -53.83
CA LEU A 5 0.40 -31.83 -52.98
C LEU A 5 -0.76 -31.08 -52.31
N ALA A 6 -1.62 -30.49 -53.13
CA ALA A 6 -3.07 -30.54 -52.85
C ALA A 6 -3.56 -31.99 -53.08
N TYR A 7 -3.09 -32.91 -52.24
CA TYR A 7 -3.53 -34.29 -52.21
C TYR A 7 -4.78 -34.35 -51.37
N CYS A 8 -5.92 -34.12 -52.04
CA CYS A 8 -7.21 -34.55 -51.58
C CYS A 8 -7.19 -36.05 -51.31
N ILE A 9 -7.33 -36.48 -50.05
CA ILE A 9 -7.82 -37.79 -49.62
C ILE A 9 -8.51 -37.54 -48.27
N ASP A 10 -9.84 -37.52 -48.28
CA ASP A 10 -10.68 -38.61 -47.74
C ASP A 10 -10.98 -38.31 -46.27
N ASN A 11 -12.17 -37.82 -45.93
CA ASN A 11 -13.41 -38.58 -45.82
C ASN A 11 -13.28 -39.85 -44.94
N GLN A 12 -14.36 -40.12 -44.21
CA GLN A 12 -14.63 -41.37 -43.49
C GLN A 12 -14.26 -41.47 -42.00
N SER A 13 -14.91 -40.62 -41.21
CA SER A 13 -15.75 -41.01 -40.06
C SER A 13 -15.54 -42.41 -39.44
N ARG A 14 -14.86 -42.54 -38.30
CA ARG A 14 -15.13 -43.58 -37.27
C ARG A 14 -14.67 -43.13 -35.88
N GLY A 15 -15.58 -43.13 -34.91
CA GLY A 15 -15.22 -43.12 -33.49
C GLY A 15 -16.10 -42.21 -32.62
N ALA A 16 -17.37 -42.56 -32.46
CA ALA A 16 -18.21 -42.00 -31.41
C ALA A 16 -17.57 -42.28 -30.03
N VAL A 17 -16.95 -41.26 -29.43
CA VAL A 17 -16.42 -41.36 -28.07
C VAL A 17 -17.58 -41.14 -27.09
N ARG A 18 -18.15 -42.22 -26.57
CA ARG A 18 -19.07 -42.17 -25.42
C ARG A 18 -18.29 -41.71 -24.18
N MET A 19 -18.26 -40.40 -23.96
CA MET A 19 -17.65 -39.81 -22.78
C MET A 19 -18.63 -39.93 -21.60
N LYS A 20 -18.40 -40.90 -20.71
CA LYS A 20 -19.13 -41.03 -19.45
C LYS A 20 -18.77 -39.83 -18.56
N ILE A 21 -19.71 -38.88 -18.47
CA ILE A 21 -19.78 -37.79 -17.49
C ILE A 21 -19.65 -38.39 -16.07
N LYS A 22 -18.45 -38.34 -15.51
CA LYS A 22 -18.17 -38.66 -14.09
C LYS A 22 -16.90 -37.98 -13.55
N ILE A 23 -16.40 -36.98 -14.28
CA ILE A 23 -15.13 -36.27 -14.03
C ILE A 23 -15.28 -34.73 -14.00
N PHE A 24 -16.52 -34.21 -14.12
CA PHE A 24 -16.79 -32.77 -14.13
C PHE A 24 -16.74 -32.10 -12.75
N GLY A 25 -16.94 -32.86 -11.66
CA GLY A 25 -16.88 -32.34 -10.29
C GLY A 25 -15.52 -31.76 -9.90
N PRO A 26 -14.43 -32.56 -9.92
CA PRO A 26 -13.12 -32.07 -9.47
C PRO A 26 -12.51 -31.04 -10.42
N LEU A 27 -12.87 -31.06 -11.71
CA LEU A 27 -12.38 -30.13 -12.71
C LEU A 27 -12.98 -28.72 -12.51
N LEU A 28 -14.27 -28.62 -12.17
CA LEU A 28 -14.92 -27.35 -11.88
C LEU A 28 -14.38 -26.73 -10.58
N THR A 29 -14.15 -27.55 -9.55
CA THR A 29 -13.58 -27.09 -8.27
C THR A 29 -12.14 -26.63 -8.42
N ALA A 30 -11.32 -27.35 -9.19
CA ALA A 30 -9.95 -26.93 -9.49
C ALA A 30 -9.91 -25.62 -10.29
N ALA A 31 -10.81 -25.44 -11.26
CA ALA A 31 -10.93 -24.20 -12.02
C ALA A 31 -11.33 -23.00 -11.13
N VAL A 32 -12.26 -23.20 -10.20
CA VAL A 32 -12.66 -22.15 -9.24
C VAL A 32 -11.52 -21.81 -8.26
N CYS A 33 -10.79 -22.81 -7.73
CA CYS A 33 -9.61 -22.56 -6.92
C CYS A 33 -8.50 -21.82 -7.67
N LEU A 34 -8.31 -22.13 -8.96
CA LEU A 34 -7.31 -21.47 -9.80
C LEU A 34 -7.66 -19.98 -10.04
N VAL A 35 -8.95 -19.67 -10.24
CA VAL A 35 -9.43 -18.29 -10.39
C VAL A 35 -9.31 -17.50 -9.07
N LEU A 36 -9.59 -18.14 -7.93
CA LEU A 36 -9.45 -17.50 -6.61
C LEU A 36 -7.98 -17.18 -6.26
N LEU A 37 -7.03 -18.02 -6.69
CA LEU A 37 -5.60 -17.75 -6.53
C LEU A 37 -5.11 -16.62 -7.45
N ALA A 38 -5.71 -16.45 -8.63
CA ALA A 38 -5.32 -15.42 -9.60
C ALA A 38 -5.85 -14.01 -9.26
N ALA A 39 -6.97 -13.90 -8.53
CA ALA A 39 -7.58 -12.60 -8.18
C ALA A 39 -7.03 -11.98 -6.88
N GLY A 40 -6.09 -12.65 -6.19
CA GLY A 40 -5.62 -12.28 -4.85
C GLY A 40 -4.59 -11.13 -4.76
N CYS A 41 -4.08 -10.60 -5.88
CA CYS A 41 -3.12 -9.49 -5.85
C CYS A 41 -3.86 -8.16 -6.04
N THR A 42 -4.43 -7.61 -4.97
CA THR A 42 -4.74 -6.18 -4.90
C THR A 42 -3.52 -5.48 -4.29
N GLU A 43 -2.65 -4.95 -5.13
CA GLU A 43 -1.63 -4.00 -4.68
C GLU A 43 -2.37 -2.70 -4.32
N LYS A 44 -2.44 -2.42 -3.02
CA LYS A 44 -2.88 -1.11 -2.53
C LYS A 44 -1.86 -0.08 -3.03
N THR A 45 -2.26 0.77 -3.95
CA THR A 45 -1.52 1.99 -4.30
C THR A 45 -1.29 2.79 -3.02
N PRO A 46 -0.04 3.09 -2.64
CA PRO A 46 0.23 4.01 -1.55
C PRO A 46 -0.32 5.39 -1.91
N ASP A 47 -1.17 5.95 -1.07
CA ASP A 47 -1.58 7.36 -1.15
C ASP A 47 -0.31 8.23 -1.22
N GLU A 48 -0.14 8.93 -2.33
CA GLU A 48 0.91 9.92 -2.56
C GLU A 48 0.58 11.22 -1.82
N ASN A 49 0.58 11.16 -0.49
CA ASN A 49 0.91 12.36 0.27
C ASN A 49 2.43 12.50 0.20
N PRO A 50 3.01 13.60 -0.32
CA PRO A 50 4.44 13.80 -0.25
C PRO A 50 4.81 13.79 1.24
N ALA A 51 5.39 12.69 1.70
CA ALA A 51 6.01 12.66 3.00
C ALA A 51 7.17 13.64 2.91
N GLU A 52 6.94 14.87 3.39
CA GLU A 52 8.00 15.85 3.51
C GLU A 52 9.14 15.20 4.31
N ASP A 53 10.35 15.30 3.78
CA ASP A 53 11.57 14.86 4.44
C ASP A 53 11.74 15.72 5.70
N ILE A 54 11.17 15.25 6.80
CA ILE A 54 11.31 15.83 8.14
C ILE A 54 12.70 15.51 8.68
N SER A 55 13.70 16.13 8.06
CA SER A 55 15.04 16.21 8.59
C SER A 55 15.02 17.05 9.87
N PRO A 56 15.69 16.62 10.97
CA PRO A 56 15.75 17.40 12.20
C PRO A 56 16.35 18.78 11.92
N TYR A 57 15.58 19.83 12.20
CA TYR A 57 16.10 21.18 12.13
C TYR A 57 17.12 21.40 13.26
N ASN A 58 18.39 21.60 12.89
CA ASN A 58 19.44 22.01 13.82
C ASN A 58 19.28 23.49 14.15
N GLY A 59 18.44 23.79 15.14
CA GLY A 59 18.23 25.13 15.66
C GLY A 59 19.40 25.68 16.49
N ILE A 60 19.29 26.94 16.88
CA ILE A 60 20.19 27.58 17.86
C ILE A 60 19.65 27.41 19.28
N GLU A 61 20.49 27.63 20.29
CA GLU A 61 20.04 27.68 21.68
C GLU A 61 19.00 28.79 21.88
N ALA A 62 17.88 28.46 22.51
CA ALA A 62 16.84 29.43 22.85
C ALA A 62 17.33 30.40 23.94
N TYR A 63 17.01 31.69 23.77
CA TYR A 63 17.30 32.72 24.77
C TYR A 63 16.61 32.42 26.09
N ASP A 64 17.33 32.59 27.19
CA ASP A 64 16.73 32.49 28.52
C ASP A 64 16.00 33.79 28.86
N PHE A 65 14.74 33.69 29.25
CA PHE A 65 13.92 34.81 29.68
C PHE A 65 13.15 34.43 30.95
N SER A 66 12.76 35.43 31.72
CA SER A 66 11.97 35.26 32.95
C SER A 66 10.62 35.93 32.79
N LEU A 67 9.55 35.25 33.22
CA LEU A 67 8.19 35.80 33.23
C LEU A 67 7.57 35.61 34.60
N ASP A 68 6.81 36.61 35.02
CA ASP A 68 5.95 36.50 36.19
C ASP A 68 4.61 35.89 35.78
N THR A 69 4.16 34.91 36.56
CA THR A 69 2.85 34.30 36.41
C THR A 69 1.78 35.21 37.02
N TYR A 70 0.51 34.95 36.71
CA TYR A 70 -0.61 35.65 37.34
C TYR A 70 -0.67 35.41 38.86
N GLU A 71 -0.01 34.36 39.36
CA GLU A 71 0.12 34.02 40.78
C GLU A 71 1.30 34.75 41.46
N GLY A 72 2.06 35.56 40.70
CA GLY A 72 3.24 36.28 41.21
C GLY A 72 4.49 35.42 41.36
N GLN A 73 4.51 34.20 40.81
CA GLN A 73 5.72 33.38 40.75
C GLN A 73 6.52 33.71 39.49
N THR A 74 7.84 33.87 39.62
CA THR A 74 8.75 34.03 38.48
C THR A 74 9.22 32.67 37.98
N HIS A 75 9.15 32.45 36.67
CA HIS A 75 9.67 31.25 36.00
C HIS A 75 10.68 31.64 34.92
N LYS A 76 11.76 30.86 34.77
CA LYS A 76 12.72 31.00 33.67
C LYS A 76 12.53 29.90 32.64
N LEU A 77 12.87 30.17 31.38
CA LEU A 77 12.88 29.13 30.35
C LEU A 77 13.91 28.03 30.70
N SER A 78 15.05 28.41 31.26
CA SER A 78 16.11 27.48 31.68
C SER A 78 15.69 26.49 32.77
N ASP A 79 14.66 26.81 33.57
CA ASP A 79 14.11 25.90 34.58
C ASP A 79 13.49 24.63 33.95
N TYR A 80 13.18 24.67 32.65
CA TYR A 80 12.57 23.58 31.89
C TYR A 80 13.56 22.80 31.01
N ARG A 81 14.87 23.00 31.17
CA ARG A 81 15.90 22.22 30.44
C ARG A 81 15.67 20.71 30.63
N GLY A 82 15.85 19.95 29.56
CA GLY A 82 15.57 18.50 29.52
C GLY A 82 14.10 18.14 29.28
N LYS A 83 13.21 19.12 29.11
CA LYS A 83 11.81 18.91 28.74
C LYS A 83 11.52 19.54 27.37
N VAL A 84 10.57 18.95 26.63
CA VAL A 84 10.01 19.59 25.43
C VAL A 84 9.02 20.66 25.89
N VAL A 85 9.21 21.90 25.44
CA VAL A 85 8.40 23.06 25.82
C VAL A 85 7.83 23.69 24.56
N ILE A 86 6.54 24.04 24.59
CA ILE A 86 5.86 24.76 23.51
C ILE A 86 5.66 26.20 23.98
N LEU A 87 6.25 27.15 23.24
CA LEU A 87 6.05 28.58 23.50
C LEU A 87 4.80 29.07 22.78
N ASN A 88 3.88 29.65 23.54
CA ASN A 88 2.65 30.23 23.02
C ASN A 88 2.61 31.73 23.31
N PHE A 89 2.46 32.55 22.27
CA PHE A 89 2.41 34.01 22.36
C PHE A 89 1.00 34.50 22.07
N TRP A 90 0.40 35.23 23.00
CA TRP A 90 -0.97 35.74 22.88
C TRP A 90 -1.14 37.07 23.61
N TYR A 91 -2.24 37.75 23.33
CA TYR A 91 -2.62 39.03 23.93
C TYR A 91 -4.16 39.10 24.00
N SER A 92 -4.71 39.62 25.11
CA SER A 92 -6.13 39.93 25.25
C SER A 92 -6.29 41.43 25.43
N THR A 93 -7.21 42.01 24.65
CA THR A 93 -7.56 43.43 24.63
C THR A 93 -8.38 43.88 25.83
#